data_AF-A0A060BU13-F1
#
_entry.id   AF-A0A060BU13-F1
#
_cell.length_a   1.000
_cell.length_b   1.000
_cell.length_c   1.000
_cell.angle_alpha   90.00
_cell.angle_beta   90.00
_cell.angle_gamma   90.00
#
_symmetry.space_group_name_H-M   'P 1'
#
loop_
_entity.id
_entity.type
_entity.pdbx_description
1 polymer ?
#
loop_
_entity_poly.entity_id
_entity_poly.type
_entity_poly.pdbx_seq_one_letter_code
_entity_poly.pdbx_strand_id
1 'polypeptide(L)'
;MATLLEPDIKPTFSPEQMQELGVILPPQALAHQGKLALIELKNGHGPSSYVAGTENFYAITRYNWSSFYAMAVIELGRAALA
;
A
#
# COMPACT_ATOMS: atom_id res chain seq x y z
N MET A 1 -8.22 -11.37 -4.29
CA MET A 1 -7.13 -10.42 -4.68
C MET A 1 -7.52 -9.47 -5.81
N ALA A 2 -8.08 -9.92 -6.95
CA ALA A 2 -8.41 -9.03 -8.08
C ALA A 2 -9.21 -7.77 -7.67
N THR A 3 -10.27 -7.95 -6.86
CA THR A 3 -11.08 -6.84 -6.32
C THR A 3 -10.27 -5.83 -5.50
N LEU A 4 -9.27 -6.29 -4.74
CA LEU A 4 -8.46 -5.41 -3.89
C LEU A 4 -7.43 -4.60 -4.69
N LEU A 5 -7.03 -5.08 -5.87
CA LEU A 5 -6.05 -4.43 -6.75
C LEU A 5 -6.71 -3.47 -7.76
N GLU A 6 -8.02 -3.60 -7.99
CA GLU A 6 -8.76 -2.77 -8.95
C GLU A 6 -8.67 -1.26 -8.68
N PRO A 7 -8.73 -0.77 -7.41
CA PRO A 7 -8.59 0.66 -7.13
C PRO A 7 -7.16 1.21 -7.27
N ASP A 8 -6.18 0.35 -7.63
CA ASP A 8 -4.76 0.69 -7.73
C ASP A 8 -4.24 1.30 -6.41
N ILE A 9 -3.81 2.56 -6.42
CA ILE A 9 -3.23 3.26 -5.26
C ILE A 9 -4.25 4.01 -4.41
N LYS A 10 -5.54 4.02 -4.78
CA LYS A 10 -6.57 4.77 -4.05
C LYS A 10 -7.06 3.99 -2.83
N PRO A 11 -6.91 4.51 -1.59
CA PRO A 11 -7.42 3.82 -0.39
C PRO A 11 -8.93 3.66 -0.46
N THR A 12 -9.40 2.41 -0.40
CA THR A 12 -10.79 2.05 -0.74
C THR A 12 -11.44 1.15 0.30
N PHE A 13 -10.69 0.20 0.85
CA PHE A 13 -11.19 -0.85 1.74
C PHE A 13 -10.82 -0.57 3.19
N SER A 14 -11.68 -0.93 4.14
CA SER A 14 -11.28 -0.98 5.56
C SER A 14 -10.37 -2.18 5.83
N PRO A 15 -9.60 -2.20 6.94
CA PRO A 15 -8.80 -3.36 7.31
C PRO A 15 -9.63 -4.66 7.40
N GLU A 16 -10.85 -4.59 7.93
CA GLU A 16 -11.77 -5.73 8.07
C GLU A 16 -12.15 -6.29 6.69
N GLN A 17 -12.51 -5.42 5.74
CA GLN A 17 -12.85 -5.83 4.37
C GLN A 17 -11.67 -6.51 3.67
N MET A 18 -10.44 -6.03 3.90
CA MET A 18 -9.25 -6.68 3.34
C MET A 18 -9.06 -8.09 3.91
N GLN A 19 -9.32 -8.29 5.21
CA GLN A 19 -9.26 -9.62 5.84
C GLN A 19 -10.35 -10.56 5.30
N GLU A 20 -11.59 -10.08 5.15
CA GLU A 20 -12.68 -10.84 4.55
C GLU A 20 -12.36 -11.28 3.11
N LEU A 21 -11.61 -10.45 2.37
CA LEU A 21 -11.14 -10.73 1.01
C LEU A 21 -9.82 -11.52 0.97
N GLY A 22 -9.35 -12.02 2.11
CA GLY A 22 -8.25 -12.98 2.23
C GLY A 22 -6.85 -12.38 2.42
N VAL A 23 -6.73 -11.09 2.75
CA VAL A 23 -5.42 -10.47 3.05
C VAL A 23 -5.07 -10.63 4.52
N ILE A 24 -3.84 -11.07 4.78
CA ILE A 24 -3.26 -11.09 6.12
C ILE A 24 -2.60 -9.73 6.36
N LEU A 25 -3.14 -8.96 7.29
CA LEU A 25 -2.64 -7.65 7.66
C LEU A 25 -1.80 -7.71 8.94
N PRO A 26 -0.72 -6.91 9.05
CA PRO A 26 0.03 -6.77 10.30
C PRO A 26 -0.78 -5.99 11.35
N PRO A 27 -0.46 -6.10 12.65
CA PRO A 27 -1.23 -5.44 13.72
C PRO A 27 -1.40 -3.93 13.54
N GLN A 28 -0.41 -3.24 12.98
CA GLN A 28 -0.47 -1.80 12.74
C GLN A 28 -1.50 -1.43 11.67
N ALA A 29 -1.66 -2.27 10.65
CA ALA A 29 -2.67 -2.08 9.61
C ALA A 29 -4.08 -2.42 10.11
N LEU A 30 -4.21 -3.41 11.00
CA LEU A 30 -5.48 -3.73 11.67
C LEU A 30 -5.95 -2.60 12.59
N ALA A 31 -5.02 -1.93 13.27
CA ALA A 31 -5.33 -0.80 14.14
C ALA A 31 -5.54 0.52 13.37
N HIS A 32 -5.39 0.53 12.04
CA HIS A 32 -5.48 1.76 11.25
C HIS A 32 -6.94 2.25 11.17
N GLN A 33 -7.18 3.46 11.68
CA GLN A 33 -8.46 4.14 11.54
C GLN A 33 -8.50 4.87 10.20
N GLY A 34 -8.91 4.15 9.14
CA GLY A 34 -8.96 4.69 7.79
C GLY A 34 -9.09 3.62 6.73
N LYS A 35 -9.16 4.06 5.47
CA LYS A 35 -9.13 3.16 4.32
C LYS A 35 -7.70 2.82 3.93
N LEU A 36 -7.54 1.63 3.38
CA LEU A 36 -6.30 1.09 2.84
C LEU A 36 -6.47 0.78 1.35
N ALA A 37 -5.36 0.84 0.61
CA ALA A 37 -5.21 0.28 -0.72
C ALA A 37 -4.32 -0.96 -0.63
N LEU A 38 -4.65 -2.03 -1.37
CA LEU A 38 -3.70 -3.12 -1.59
C LEU A 38 -2.85 -2.79 -2.80
N ILE A 39 -1.55 -2.60 -2.59
CA ILE A 39 -0.63 -2.21 -3.66
C ILE A 39 0.29 -3.39 -3.95
N GLU A 40 0.34 -3.80 -5.22
CA GLU A 40 1.32 -4.77 -5.72
C GLU A 40 2.56 -4.03 -6.26
N LEU A 41 3.73 -4.40 -5.76
CA LEU A 41 5.03 -3.96 -6.24
C LEU A 41 5.74 -5.13 -6.91
N LYS A 42 5.89 -5.05 -8.23
CA LYS A 42 6.53 -6.11 -9.03
C LYS A 42 8.05 -5.99 -8.93
N ASN A 43 8.71 -7.05 -8.49
CA ASN A 43 10.16 -7.10 -8.28
C ASN A 43 10.91 -7.73 -9.47
N GLY A 44 10.50 -7.41 -10.69
CA GLY A 44 11.06 -8.00 -11.92
C GLY A 44 10.81 -9.50 -11.99
N HIS A 45 11.87 -10.31 -11.93
CA HIS A 45 11.76 -11.78 -11.91
C HIS A 45 11.51 -12.37 -10.52
N GLY A 46 11.62 -11.55 -9.46
CA GLY A 46 11.31 -11.96 -8.09
C GLY A 46 9.81 -11.94 -7.80
N PRO A 47 9.37 -12.53 -6.68
CA PRO A 47 7.98 -12.46 -6.24
C PRO A 47 7.56 -11.01 -5.98
N SER A 48 6.32 -10.66 -6.33
CA SER A 48 5.76 -9.35 -6.01
C SER A 48 5.72 -9.13 -4.49
N SER A 49 6.00 -7.91 -4.08
CA SER A 49 5.74 -7.44 -2.72
C SER A 49 4.35 -6.79 -2.66
N TYR A 50 3.70 -6.88 -1.50
CA TYR A 50 2.40 -6.28 -1.28
C TYR A 50 2.46 -5.32 -0.10
N VAL A 51 1.81 -4.17 -0.25
CA VAL A 51 1.78 -3.12 0.77
C VAL A 51 0.36 -2.63 0.98
N ALA A 52 0.01 -2.43 2.25
CA ALA A 52 -1.20 -1.72 2.65
C ALA A 52 -0.92 -0.20 2.65
N GLY A 53 -1.36 0.49 1.61
CA GLY A 53 -1.19 1.93 1.45
C GLY A 53 -2.27 2.72 2.19
N THR A 54 -1.87 3.65 3.05
CA THR A 54 -2.79 4.58 3.74
C THR A 54 -3.05 5.83 2.90
N GLU A 55 -3.88 6.73 3.41
CA GLU A 55 -4.10 8.06 2.83
C GLU A 55 -2.80 8.88 2.69
N ASN A 56 -1.83 8.73 3.61
CA ASN A 56 -0.54 9.40 3.51
C ASN A 56 0.31 8.85 2.35
N PHE A 57 0.25 7.55 2.08
CA PHE A 57 0.88 6.98 0.88
C PHE A 57 0.26 7.58 -0.38
N TYR A 58 -1.08 7.66 -0.42
CA TYR A 58 -1.82 8.27 -1.53
C TYR A 58 -1.52 9.77 -1.69
N ALA A 59 -1.25 10.49 -0.61
CA ALA A 59 -0.84 11.89 -0.67
C ALA A 59 0.50 12.07 -1.43
N ILE A 60 1.46 11.15 -1.25
CA ILE A 60 2.74 11.18 -1.97
C ILE A 60 2.53 10.99 -3.47
N THR A 61 1.61 10.11 -3.87
CA THR A 61 1.31 9.87 -5.29
C THR A 61 0.63 11.06 -5.98
N ARG A 62 0.21 12.09 -5.23
CA ARG A 62 -0.27 13.35 -5.82
C ARG A 62 0.85 14.12 -6.55
N TYR A 63 2.11 13.89 -6.21
CA TYR A 63 3.26 14.41 -6.97
C TYR A 63 3.49 13.61 -8.26
N ASN A 64 3.33 12.29 -8.20
CA ASN A 64 3.49 11.39 -9.33
C ASN A 64 2.65 10.12 -9.09
N TRP A 65 1.69 9.84 -9.97
CA TRP A 65 0.78 8.69 -9.88
C TRP A 65 1.53 7.38 -10.16
N SER A 66 2.35 6.94 -9.20
CA SER A 66 3.15 5.72 -9.28
C SER A 66 3.42 5.16 -7.89
N SER A 67 3.04 3.90 -7.67
CA SER A 67 3.32 3.16 -6.43
C SER A 67 4.82 2.99 -6.19
N PHE A 68 5.60 2.74 -7.25
CA PHE A 68 7.06 2.64 -7.19
C PHE A 68 7.70 3.96 -6.77
N TYR A 69 7.23 5.10 -7.32
CA TYR A 69 7.70 6.42 -6.92
C TYR A 69 7.43 6.69 -5.44
N ALA A 70 6.19 6.47 -4.99
CA ALA A 70 5.82 6.72 -3.61
C ALA A 70 6.60 5.82 -2.64
N MET A 71 6.81 4.55 -2.98
CA MET A 71 7.63 3.66 -2.17
C MET A 71 9.10 4.09 -2.14
N ALA A 72 9.68 4.47 -3.27
CA ALA A 72 11.05 4.96 -3.33
C ALA A 72 11.26 6.22 -2.47
N VAL A 73 10.30 7.15 -2.47
CA VAL A 73 10.33 8.34 -1.60
C VAL A 73 10.29 7.96 -0.12
N ILE A 74 9.40 7.03 0.26
CA ILE A 74 9.27 6.55 1.64
C ILE A 74 10.56 5.88 2.11
N GLU A 75 11.09 4.93 1.33
CA GLU A 75 12.30 4.20 1.71
C GLU A 75 13.54 5.11 1.73
N LEU A 76 13.66 6.04 0.78
CA LEU A 76 14.72 7.04 0.79
C LEU A 76 14.65 7.90 2.06
N GLY A 77 13.45 8.36 2.45
CA GLY A 77 13.25 9.15 3.66
C GLY A 77 13.66 8.39 4.93
N ARG A 78 13.36 7.09 5.02
CA ARG A 78 13.83 6.25 6.14
C ARG A 78 15.34 6.07 6.13
N ALA A 79 15.94 5.80 4.98
CA ALA A 79 17.38 5.59 4.86
C ALA A 79 18.19 6.86 5.19
N ALA A 80 17.66 8.05 4.90
CA ALA A 80 18.31 9.32 5.21
C ALA A 80 18.23 9.72 6.71
N LEU A 81 17.31 9.11 7.48
CA LEU A 81 17.14 9.35 8.91
C LEU A 81 17.86 8.30 9.79
N ALA A 82 18.46 7.27 9.16
CA ALA A 82 19.26 6.23 9.81
C ALA A 82 20.71 6.69 9.99
#